data_AF-A0A918F1M5-F1
#
_entry.id   AF-A0A918F1M5-F1
#
_cell.length_a   1.000
_cell.length_b   1.000
_cell.length_c   1.000
_cell.angle_alpha   90.00
_cell.angle_beta   90.00
_cell.angle_gamma   90.00
#
_symmetry.space_group_name_H-M   'P 1'
#
loop_
_entity.id
_entity.type
_entity.pdbx_description
1 polymer ?
#
loop_
_entity_poly.entity_id
_entity_poly.type
_entity_poly.pdbx_seq_one_letter_code
_entity_poly.pdbx_strand_id
1 'polypeptide(L)'
;MQEALVIVTIVSVGLMVGVEFSVAAFVEPIFNRLPKDAAVTARSDGARVLGRLMPFWYIVSVVLAVGWAALIWGRPQALTVSVAVALLLVSVVMSVTLLVPINARVARWASEGTPADWQQQVSRWNAFHYVRVGIIVAAFILLVLAGVA
;
A
#
# COMPACT_ATOMS: atom_id res chain seq x y z
N MET A 1 10.53 -5.96 25.50
CA MET A 1 9.19 -6.09 24.87
C MET A 1 8.87 -4.89 23.99
N GLN A 2 9.03 -3.66 24.50
CA GLN A 2 8.79 -2.43 23.72
C GLN A 2 9.73 -2.30 22.50
N GLU A 3 11.04 -2.52 22.66
CA GLU A 3 12.01 -2.45 21.54
C GLU A 3 11.72 -3.45 20.43
N ALA A 4 11.40 -4.70 20.80
CA ALA A 4 11.03 -5.74 19.84
C ALA A 4 9.79 -5.34 19.03
N LEU A 5 8.77 -4.75 19.67
CA LEU A 5 7.59 -4.25 18.97
C LEU A 5 7.94 -3.13 17.99
N VAL A 6 8.77 -2.17 18.40
CA VAL A 6 9.21 -1.07 17.54
C VAL A 6 9.91 -1.62 16.30
N ILE A 7 10.88 -2.51 16.48
CA ILE A 7 11.64 -3.13 15.39
C ILE A 7 10.70 -3.91 14.46
N VAL A 8 9.83 -4.77 15.00
CA VAL A 8 8.88 -5.56 14.20
C VAL A 8 7.91 -4.66 13.44
N THR A 9 7.45 -3.56 14.05
CA THR A 9 6.57 -2.58 13.40
C THR A 9 7.29 -1.91 12.24
N ILE A 10 8.47 -1.35 12.46
CA ILE A 10 9.25 -0.66 11.43
C ILE A 10 9.59 -1.60 10.27
N VAL A 11 10.07 -2.82 10.56
CA VAL A 11 10.41 -3.80 9.52
C VAL A 11 9.18 -4.20 8.72
N SER A 12 8.06 -4.49 9.40
CA SER A 12 6.83 -4.93 8.73
C SER A 12 6.22 -3.83 7.86
N VAL A 13 6.13 -2.60 8.37
CA VAL A 13 5.66 -1.44 7.60
C VAL A 13 6.62 -1.12 6.45
N GLY A 14 7.93 -1.17 6.69
CA GLY A 14 8.95 -0.90 5.68
C GLY A 14 8.89 -1.89 4.51
N LEU A 15 8.71 -3.18 4.77
CA LEU A 15 8.52 -4.19 3.72
C LEU A 15 7.23 -3.93 2.93
N MET A 16 6.12 -3.61 3.61
CA MET A 16 4.85 -3.28 2.97
C MET A 16 4.97 -2.03 2.07
N VAL A 17 5.60 -0.97 2.56
CA VAL A 17 5.87 0.25 1.77
C VAL A 17 6.80 -0.04 0.60
N GLY A 18 7.81 -0.87 0.79
CA GLY A 18 8.74 -1.31 -0.26
C GLY A 18 8.04 -2.02 -1.42
N VAL A 19 7.07 -2.89 -1.13
CA VAL A 19 6.23 -3.54 -2.17
C VAL A 19 5.42 -2.51 -2.93
N GLU A 20 4.72 -1.61 -2.23
CA GLU A 20 3.85 -0.60 -2.86
C GLU A 20 4.65 0.41 -3.71
N PHE A 21 5.82 0.82 -3.21
CA PHE A 21 6.77 1.63 -3.95
C PHE A 21 7.28 0.90 -5.18
N SER A 22 7.62 -0.39 -5.06
CA SER A 22 8.12 -1.16 -6.21
C SER A 22 7.07 -1.29 -7.30
N VAL A 23 5.80 -1.43 -6.92
CA VAL A 23 4.69 -1.43 -7.88
C VAL A 23 4.63 -0.12 -8.66
N ALA A 24 4.75 1.02 -7.96
CA ALA A 24 4.74 2.34 -8.56
C ALA A 24 5.98 2.62 -9.43
N ALA A 25 7.18 2.29 -8.95
CA ALA A 25 8.45 2.69 -9.56
C ALA A 25 8.94 1.75 -10.66
N PHE A 26 8.58 0.45 -10.59
CA PHE A 26 9.14 -0.57 -11.50
C PHE A 26 8.06 -1.37 -12.22
N VAL A 27 7.09 -1.92 -11.50
CA VAL A 27 6.10 -2.84 -12.10
C VAL A 27 5.20 -2.11 -13.10
N GLU A 28 4.70 -0.93 -12.74
CA GLU A 28 3.84 -0.14 -13.63
C GLU A 28 4.57 0.28 -14.92
N PRO A 29 5.79 0.83 -14.87
CA PRO A 29 6.57 1.13 -16.08
C PRO A 29 6.86 -0.10 -16.95
N ILE A 30 7.12 -1.27 -16.34
CA ILE A 30 7.31 -2.52 -17.08
C ILE A 30 6.02 -2.89 -17.80
N PHE A 31 4.88 -2.86 -17.11
CA PHE A 31 3.59 -3.21 -17.68
C PHE A 31 3.13 -2.27 -18.81
N ASN A 32 3.58 -1.01 -18.81
CA ASN A 32 3.30 -0.06 -19.89
C ASN A 32 4.08 -0.31 -21.17
N ARG A 33 5.20 -1.03 -21.09
CA ARG A 33 6.06 -1.35 -22.24
C ARG A 33 5.69 -2.66 -22.93
N LEU A 34 4.78 -3.44 -22.33
CA LEU A 34 4.33 -4.71 -22.89
C LEU A 34 3.31 -4.48 -24.02
N PRO A 35 3.26 -5.39 -25.03
CA PRO A 35 2.14 -5.45 -25.96
C PRO A 35 0.81 -5.57 -25.20
N LYS A 36 -0.28 -5.02 -25.76
CA LYS A 36 -1.59 -4.89 -25.10
C LYS A 36 -2.03 -6.16 -24.36
N ASP A 37 -2.04 -7.30 -25.03
CA ASP A 37 -2.59 -8.54 -24.45
C ASP A 37 -1.71 -9.07 -23.31
N ALA A 38 -0.38 -8.94 -23.44
CA ALA A 38 0.57 -9.26 -22.38
C ALA A 38 0.42 -8.30 -21.18
N ALA A 39 0.22 -7.01 -21.45
CA ALA A 39 0.02 -5.97 -20.45
C ALA A 39 -1.27 -6.19 -19.65
N VAL A 40 -2.35 -6.60 -20.30
CA VAL A 40 -3.63 -6.94 -19.67
C VAL A 40 -3.52 -8.21 -18.83
N THR A 41 -2.88 -9.24 -19.36
CA THR A 41 -2.70 -10.52 -18.65
C THR A 41 -1.86 -10.31 -17.39
N ALA A 42 -0.72 -9.63 -17.51
CA ALA A 42 0.16 -9.33 -16.38
C ALA A 42 -0.54 -8.50 -15.29
N ARG A 43 -1.34 -7.50 -15.68
CA ARG A 43 -2.15 -6.70 -14.74
C ARG A 43 -3.23 -7.52 -14.06
N SER A 44 -3.90 -8.41 -14.80
CA SER A 44 -4.95 -9.27 -14.25
C SER A 44 -4.39 -10.20 -13.18
N ASP A 45 -3.26 -10.85 -13.46
CA ASP A 45 -2.59 -11.74 -12.52
C ASP A 45 -2.02 -10.96 -11.33
N GLY A 46 -1.38 -9.82 -11.59
CA GLY A 46 -0.89 -8.90 -10.55
C GLY A 46 -1.99 -8.47 -9.59
N ALA A 47 -3.17 -8.09 -10.11
CA ALA A 47 -4.32 -7.71 -9.30
C ALA A 47 -4.82 -8.85 -8.39
N ARG A 48 -4.79 -10.10 -8.87
CA ARG A 48 -5.19 -11.27 -8.06
C ARG A 48 -4.18 -11.57 -6.95
N VAL A 49 -2.89 -11.57 -7.29
CA VAL A 49 -1.81 -11.88 -6.32
C VAL A 49 -1.73 -10.79 -5.26
N LEU A 50 -1.61 -9.53 -5.66
CA LEU A 50 -1.51 -8.40 -4.73
C LEU A 50 -2.82 -8.22 -3.94
N GLY A 51 -3.98 -8.39 -4.58
CA GLY A 51 -5.27 -8.32 -3.90
C GLY A 51 -5.45 -9.35 -2.79
N ARG A 52 -4.79 -10.52 -2.90
CA ARG A 52 -4.81 -11.57 -1.88
C ARG A 52 -3.82 -11.30 -0.74
N LEU A 53 -2.62 -10.80 -1.06
CA LEU A 53 -1.53 -10.66 -0.09
C LEU A 53 -1.55 -9.32 0.65
N MET A 54 -1.83 -8.22 -0.04
CA MET A 54 -1.70 -6.86 0.53
C MET A 54 -2.64 -6.59 1.72
N PRO A 55 -3.90 -7.07 1.77
CA PRO A 55 -4.75 -6.83 2.94
C PRO A 55 -4.13 -7.34 4.23
N PHE A 56 -3.47 -8.50 4.21
CA PHE A 56 -2.77 -9.05 5.36
C PHE A 56 -1.65 -8.10 5.83
N TRP A 57 -0.81 -7.64 4.92
CA TRP A 57 0.30 -6.72 5.23
C TRP A 57 -0.19 -5.40 5.84
N TYR A 58 -1.29 -4.84 5.32
CA TYR A 58 -1.88 -3.62 5.88
C TYR A 58 -2.46 -3.83 7.27
N ILE A 59 -3.21 -4.93 7.48
CA ILE A 59 -3.79 -5.25 8.80
C ILE A 59 -2.68 -5.40 9.83
N VAL A 60 -1.65 -6.18 9.53
CA VAL A 60 -0.50 -6.38 10.42
C VAL A 60 0.18 -5.05 10.72
N SER A 61 0.45 -4.24 9.70
CA SER A 61 1.09 -2.92 9.84
C SER A 61 0.29 -1.98 10.76
N VAL A 62 -1.02 -1.90 10.57
CA VAL A 62 -1.90 -1.03 11.37
C VAL A 62 -1.99 -1.54 12.81
N VAL A 63 -2.18 -2.85 13.03
CA VAL A 63 -2.28 -3.43 14.37
C VAL A 63 -0.99 -3.20 15.16
N LEU A 64 0.17 -3.41 14.53
CA LEU A 64 1.47 -3.16 15.16
C LEU A 64 1.66 -1.68 15.51
N ALA A 65 1.36 -0.76 14.58
CA ALA A 65 1.49 0.68 14.81
C ALA A 65 0.52 1.20 15.88
N VAL A 66 -0.72 0.71 15.91
CA VAL A 66 -1.71 1.03 16.97
C VAL A 66 -1.24 0.50 18.32
N GLY A 67 -0.77 -0.75 18.37
CA GLY A 67 -0.21 -1.34 19.59
C GLY A 67 0.98 -0.53 20.11
N TRP A 68 1.84 -0.07 19.21
CA TRP A 68 2.95 0.81 19.58
C TRP A 68 2.44 2.14 20.16
N ALA A 69 1.54 2.84 19.46
CA ALA A 69 0.95 4.11 19.92
C ALA A 69 0.32 3.98 21.32
N ALA A 70 -0.41 2.89 21.57
CA ALA A 70 -1.04 2.61 22.85
C ALA A 70 -0.01 2.40 23.99
N LEU A 71 1.10 1.68 23.72
CA LEU A 71 2.12 1.42 24.73
C LEU A 71 2.96 2.65 25.10
N ILE A 72 3.11 3.61 24.19
CA ILE A 72 3.84 4.86 24.45
C ILE A 72 2.94 6.02 24.83
N TRP A 73 1.66 5.78 25.13
CA TRP A 73 0.70 6.82 25.48
C TRP A 73 1.25 7.73 26.60
N GLY A 74 1.11 9.04 26.43
CA GLY A 74 1.65 10.04 27.35
C GLY A 74 3.14 10.35 27.19
N ARG A 75 3.87 9.65 26.32
CA ARG A 75 5.27 10.00 25.96
C ARG A 75 5.32 11.00 24.80
N PRO A 76 6.40 11.80 24.67
CA PRO A 76 6.53 12.78 23.59
C PRO A 76 6.35 12.20 22.18
N GLN A 77 6.80 10.96 21.94
CA GLN A 77 6.73 10.29 20.65
C GLN A 77 5.31 9.80 20.30
N ALA A 78 4.36 9.78 21.24
CA ALA A 78 3.02 9.22 21.04
C ALA A 78 2.25 9.95 19.93
N LEU A 79 2.41 11.27 19.84
CA LEU A 79 1.76 12.07 18.80
C LEU A 79 2.29 11.67 17.41
N THR A 80 3.60 11.52 17.27
CA THR A 80 4.25 11.14 16.00
C THR A 80 3.77 9.77 15.51
N VAL A 81 3.74 8.77 16.40
CA VAL A 81 3.23 7.43 16.05
C VAL A 81 1.74 7.47 15.73
N SER A 82 0.95 8.27 16.45
CA SER A 82 -0.49 8.41 16.19
C SER A 82 -0.77 9.04 14.83
N VAL A 83 0.01 10.05 14.41
CA VAL A 83 -0.09 10.63 13.06
C VAL A 83 0.27 9.59 12.00
N ALA A 84 1.32 8.78 12.22
CA ALA A 84 1.67 7.70 11.31
C ALA A 84 0.54 6.67 11.17
N VAL A 85 -0.10 6.27 12.28
CA VAL A 85 -1.28 5.40 12.28
C VAL A 85 -2.42 6.02 11.45
N ALA A 86 -2.71 7.31 11.65
CA ALA A 86 -3.75 7.99 10.90
C ALA A 86 -3.46 7.97 9.38
N LEU A 87 -2.22 8.21 8.96
CA LEU A 87 -1.82 8.13 7.55
C LEU A 87 -1.98 6.71 6.97
N LEU A 88 -1.62 5.66 7.74
CA LEU A 88 -1.86 4.27 7.33
C LEU A 88 -3.35 3.98 7.15
N LEU A 89 -4.20 4.45 8.07
CA LEU A 89 -5.65 4.29 7.97
C LEU A 89 -6.23 5.05 6.76
N VAL A 90 -5.77 6.27 6.49
CA VAL A 90 -6.13 7.01 5.27
C VAL A 90 -5.75 6.22 4.02
N SER A 91 -4.56 5.62 3.98
CA SER A 91 -4.13 4.75 2.87
C SER A 91 -5.04 3.52 2.69
N VAL A 92 -5.48 2.90 3.79
CA VAL A 92 -6.45 1.78 3.76
C VAL A 92 -7.78 2.25 3.18
N VAL A 93 -8.31 3.38 3.65
CA VAL A 93 -9.58 3.96 3.15
C VAL A 93 -9.48 4.28 1.66
N MET A 94 -8.40 4.93 1.22
CA MET A 94 -8.15 5.17 -0.21
C MET A 94 -8.12 3.88 -1.01
N SER A 95 -7.47 2.84 -0.49
CA SER A 95 -7.40 1.54 -1.15
C SER A 95 -8.78 0.94 -1.36
N VAL A 96 -9.56 0.76 -0.30
CA VAL A 96 -10.86 0.06 -0.37
C VAL A 96 -11.90 0.85 -1.17
N THR A 97 -11.84 2.18 -1.17
CA THR A 97 -12.83 3.03 -1.85
C THR A 97 -12.46 3.37 -3.30
N LEU A 98 -11.17 3.48 -3.62
CA LEU A 98 -10.70 3.97 -4.94
C LEU A 98 -9.97 2.89 -5.75
N LEU A 99 -9.00 2.19 -5.14
CA LEU A 99 -8.11 1.27 -5.87
C LEU A 99 -8.68 -0.14 -6.00
N VAL A 100 -9.20 -0.72 -4.92
CA VAL A 100 -9.76 -2.09 -4.89
C VAL A 100 -10.89 -2.27 -5.90
N PRO A 101 -11.84 -1.33 -6.08
CA PRO A 101 -12.89 -1.48 -7.10
C PRO A 101 -12.33 -1.55 -8.52
N ILE A 102 -11.24 -0.83 -8.82
CA ILE A 102 -10.57 -0.91 -10.11
C ILE A 102 -9.84 -2.26 -10.24
N ASN A 103 -9.09 -2.67 -9.21
CA ASN A 103 -8.38 -3.95 -9.19
C ASN A 103 -9.33 -5.16 -9.38
N ALA A 104 -10.53 -5.10 -8.80
CA ALA A 104 -11.55 -6.14 -8.96
C ALA A 104 -12.00 -6.29 -10.42
N ARG A 105 -12.04 -5.19 -11.19
CA ARG A 105 -12.30 -5.22 -12.64
C ARG A 105 -11.08 -5.73 -13.39
N VAL A 106 -9.89 -5.18 -13.10
CA VAL A 106 -8.61 -5.57 -13.72
C VAL A 106 -8.37 -7.06 -13.61
N ALA A 107 -8.64 -7.66 -12.45
CA ALA A 107 -8.45 -9.09 -12.21
C ALA A 107 -9.21 -10.02 -13.17
N ARG A 108 -10.26 -9.50 -13.83
CA ARG A 108 -11.13 -10.25 -14.74
C ARG A 108 -10.91 -9.93 -16.22
N TRP A 109 -10.10 -8.92 -16.56
CA TRP A 109 -9.90 -8.51 -17.96
C TRP A 109 -9.34 -9.63 -18.85
N ALA A 110 -8.44 -10.47 -18.32
CA ALA A 110 -7.90 -11.60 -19.06
C ALA A 110 -8.94 -12.67 -19.42
N SER A 111 -10.01 -12.84 -18.62
CA SER A 111 -11.04 -13.87 -18.85
C SER A 111 -12.32 -13.33 -19.48
N GLU A 112 -12.70 -12.09 -19.17
CA GLU A 112 -13.95 -11.47 -19.59
C GLU A 112 -13.77 -10.51 -20.78
N GLY A 113 -12.53 -10.24 -21.18
CA GLY A 113 -12.18 -9.28 -22.21
C GLY A 113 -11.79 -7.91 -21.63
N THR A 114 -10.96 -7.18 -22.39
CA THR A 114 -10.49 -5.86 -22.00
C THR A 114 -11.50 -4.78 -22.38
N PRO A 115 -11.99 -3.95 -21.44
CA PRO A 115 -12.94 -2.90 -21.75
C PRO A 115 -12.28 -1.80 -22.59
N ALA A 116 -13.08 -1.06 -23.37
CA ALA A 116 -12.57 -0.02 -24.26
C ALA A 116 -11.84 1.12 -23.51
N ASP A 117 -12.25 1.40 -22.27
CA ASP A 117 -11.71 2.45 -21.40
C ASP A 117 -10.56 1.99 -20.50
N TRP A 118 -9.98 0.79 -20.73
CA TRP A 118 -8.99 0.19 -19.83
C TRP A 118 -7.80 1.11 -19.50
N GLN A 119 -7.32 1.90 -20.48
CA GLN A 119 -6.20 2.84 -20.26
C GLN A 119 -6.59 3.97 -19.30
N GLN A 120 -7.83 4.45 -19.37
CA GLN A 120 -8.33 5.47 -18.45
C GLN A 120 -8.45 4.90 -17.04
N GLN A 121 -8.90 3.65 -16.89
CA GLN A 121 -8.95 2.97 -15.60
C GLN A 121 -7.55 2.77 -15.00
N VAL A 122 -6.56 2.35 -15.81
CA VAL A 122 -5.16 2.21 -15.37
C VAL A 122 -4.58 3.57 -14.97
N SER A 123 -4.75 4.62 -15.79
CA SER A 123 -4.25 5.96 -15.49
C SER A 123 -4.83 6.51 -14.18
N ARG A 124 -6.14 6.34 -13.96
CA ARG A 124 -6.79 6.74 -12.72
C ARG A 124 -6.28 5.96 -11.52
N TRP A 125 -6.08 4.66 -11.68
CA TRP A 125 -5.50 3.81 -10.64
C TRP A 125 -4.08 4.27 -10.28
N ASN A 126 -3.23 4.53 -11.28
CA ASN A 126 -1.86 5.01 -11.10
C ASN A 126 -1.82 6.31 -10.31
N ALA A 127 -2.68 7.28 -10.67
CA ALA A 127 -2.74 8.57 -9.97
C ALA A 127 -3.07 8.39 -8.48
N PHE A 128 -4.08 7.59 -8.15
CA PHE A 128 -4.41 7.28 -6.75
C PHE A 128 -3.31 6.49 -6.05
N HIS A 129 -2.67 5.56 -6.75
CA HIS A 129 -1.59 4.75 -6.19
C HIS A 129 -0.35 5.58 -5.86
N TYR A 130 0.05 6.52 -6.72
CA TYR A 130 1.18 7.41 -6.44
C TYR A 130 0.94 8.28 -5.21
N VAL A 131 -0.25 8.87 -5.08
CA VAL A 131 -0.63 9.63 -3.86
C VAL A 131 -0.56 8.73 -2.63
N ARG A 132 -1.11 7.52 -2.74
CA ARG A 132 -1.10 6.54 -1.65
C ARG A 132 0.32 6.13 -1.23
N VAL A 133 1.22 5.92 -2.19
CA VAL A 133 2.64 5.64 -1.91
C VAL A 133 3.28 6.80 -1.14
N GLY A 134 3.03 8.05 -1.54
CA GLY A 134 3.51 9.22 -0.78
C GLY A 134 3.03 9.24 0.68
N ILE A 135 1.76 8.93 0.90
CA ILE A 135 1.14 8.87 2.25
C ILE A 135 1.81 7.79 3.12
N ILE A 136 1.96 6.57 2.61
CA ILE A 136 2.55 5.47 3.39
C ILE A 136 4.05 5.63 3.60
N VAL A 137 4.77 6.27 2.67
CA VAL A 137 6.18 6.65 2.86
C VAL A 137 6.30 7.69 3.98
N ALA A 138 5.44 8.71 4.00
CA ALA A 138 5.41 9.67 5.09
C ALA A 138 5.11 9.00 6.44
N ALA A 139 4.11 8.09 6.48
CA ALA A 139 3.81 7.30 7.67
C ALA A 139 5.02 6.49 8.15
N PHE A 140 5.72 5.83 7.23
CA PHE A 140 6.91 5.05 7.55
C PHE A 140 8.05 5.92 8.10
N ILE A 141 8.31 7.08 7.50
CA ILE A 141 9.32 8.03 8.01
C ILE A 141 8.98 8.45 9.45
N LEU A 142 7.72 8.77 9.74
CA LEU A 142 7.29 9.14 11.09
C LEU A 142 7.51 8.00 12.09
N LEU A 143 7.24 6.75 11.70
CA LEU A 143 7.53 5.58 12.54
C LEU A 143 9.03 5.42 12.78
N VAL A 144 9.87 5.57 11.75
CA VAL A 144 11.32 5.51 11.92
C VAL A 144 11.81 6.60 12.88
N LEU A 145 11.37 7.85 12.68
CA LEU A 145 11.74 8.99 13.53
C LEU A 145 11.32 8.77 14.98
N ALA A 146 10.12 8.26 15.23
CA ALA A 146 9.64 7.94 16.58
C ALA A 146 10.38 6.76 17.23
N GLY A 147 10.96 5.85 16.43
CA GLY A 147 11.68 4.68 16.91
C GLY A 147 13.15 4.95 17.26
N VAL A 148 13.74 6.02 16.74
CA VAL A 148 15.13 6.41 16.99
C VAL A 148 15.29 7.58 17.97
N ALA A 149 14.18 8.17 18.42
CA ALA A 149 14.13 9.31 19.33
C ALA A 149 13.77 8.90 20.76
#